data_AF-A0A536A3J6-F1
#
_entry.id   AF-A0A536A3J6-F1
#
_cell.length_a   1.000
_cell.length_b   1.000
_cell.length_c   1.000
_cell.angle_alpha   90.00
_cell.angle_beta   90.00
_cell.angle_gamma   90.00
#
_symmetry.space_group_name_H-M   'P 1'
#
loop_
_entity.id
_entity.type
_entity.pdbx_description
1 polymer ?
#
loop_
_entity_poly.entity_id
_entity_poly.type
_entity_poly.pdbx_seq_one_letter_code
_entity_poly.pdbx_strand_id
1 'polypeptide(L)' 'MSEKTTVNPISLELFRSALTAIAEEMGVVLTRSSYSPNIKERRDFSCALFDLDGRLVAQAAHIPVHLGS' A
#
# COMPACT_ATOMS: atom_id res chain seq x y z
N MET A 1 -30.40 -14.05 -7.16
CA MET A 1 -29.49 -14.38 -8.28
C MET A 1 -28.42 -13.30 -8.28
N SER A 2 -27.24 -13.58 -7.74
CA SER A 2 -26.19 -12.55 -7.56
C SER A 2 -25.55 -12.27 -8.90
N GLU A 3 -25.73 -11.05 -9.40
CA GLU A 3 -25.11 -10.58 -10.63
C GLU A 3 -23.59 -10.61 -10.45
N LYS A 4 -22.88 -11.40 -11.27
CA LYS A 4 -21.42 -11.37 -11.30
C LYS A 4 -21.02 -10.10 -12.03
N THR A 5 -20.62 -9.08 -11.28
CA THR A 5 -19.99 -7.88 -11.85
C THR A 5 -18.76 -8.31 -12.64
N THR A 6 -18.83 -8.24 -13.96
CA THR A 6 -17.69 -8.51 -14.84
C THR A 6 -16.68 -7.38 -14.65
N VAL A 7 -15.62 -7.64 -13.89
CA VAL A 7 -14.54 -6.68 -13.69
C VAL A 7 -13.78 -6.52 -15.01
N ASN A 8 -13.71 -5.29 -15.53
CA ASN A 8 -12.92 -4.99 -16.71
C ASN A 8 -11.42 -5.20 -16.40
N PRO A 9 -10.70 -6.06 -17.15
CA PRO A 9 -9.29 -6.36 -16.87
C PRO A 9 -8.38 -5.14 -16.97
N ILE A 10 -8.68 -4.17 -17.84
CA ILE A 10 -7.93 -2.92 -17.97
C ILE A 10 -8.12 -2.07 -16.71
N SER A 11 -9.37 -1.93 -16.25
CA SER A 11 -9.66 -1.18 -15.02
C SER A 11 -8.99 -1.83 -13.81
N LEU A 12 -9.05 -3.16 -13.71
CA LEU A 12 -8.42 -3.90 -12.62
C LEU A 12 -6.91 -3.60 -12.56
N GLU A 13 -6.22 -3.67 -13.69
CA GLU A 13 -4.78 -3.43 -13.73
C GLU A 13 -4.42 -1.97 -13.49
N LEU A 14 -5.23 -1.03 -13.99
CA LEU A 14 -5.07 0.40 -13.72
C LEU A 14 -5.19 0.69 -12.23
N PHE A 15 -6.21 0.16 -11.56
CA PHE A 15 -6.38 0.35 -10.12
C PHE A 15 -5.27 -0.33 -9.32
N ARG A 16 -4.86 -1.55 -9.69
CA ARG A 16 -3.73 -2.25 -9.06
C ARG A 16 -2.46 -1.38 -9.11
N SER A 17 -2.12 -0.88 -10.29
CA SER A 17 -0.93 -0.06 -10.51
C SER A 17 -1.01 1.26 -9.73
N ALA A 18 -2.16 1.94 -9.77
CA ALA A 18 -2.36 3.20 -9.06
C ALA A 18 -2.25 3.03 -7.53
N LEU A 19 -2.91 2.02 -6.96
CA LEU A 19 -2.90 1.77 -5.52
C LEU A 19 -1.51 1.35 -5.01
N THR A 20 -0.77 0.58 -5.82
CA THR A 20 0.62 0.22 -5.54
C THR A 20 1.50 1.47 -5.53
N ALA A 21 1.39 2.31 -6.56
CA ALA A 21 2.15 3.56 -6.67
C ALA A 21 1.87 4.51 -5.49
N ILE A 22 0.60 4.66 -5.07
CA ILE A 22 0.24 5.45 -3.90
C ILE A 22 0.97 4.94 -2.65
N ALA A 23 0.93 3.62 -2.41
CA ALA A 23 1.61 3.04 -1.24
C ALA A 23 3.13 3.28 -1.27
N GLU A 24 3.76 3.15 -2.43
CA GLU A 24 5.19 3.45 -2.62
C GLU A 24 5.53 4.92 -2.37
N GLU A 25 4.74 5.85 -2.94
CA GLU A 25 4.94 7.28 -2.75
C GLU A 25 4.79 7.69 -1.28
N MET A 26 3.84 7.10 -0.55
CA MET A 26 3.72 7.31 0.91
C MET A 26 5.05 7.01 1.62
N GLY A 27 5.72 5.90 1.26
CA GLY A 27 6.99 5.52 1.85
C GLY A 27 8.13 6.47 1.51
N VAL A 28 8.17 6.96 0.27
CA VAL A 28 9.14 7.98 -0.17
C VAL A 28 8.94 9.29 0.60
N VAL A 29 7.70 9.77 0.69
CA VAL A 29 7.36 11.01 1.40
C VAL A 29 7.69 10.89 2.89
N LEU A 30 7.34 9.77 3.52
CA LEU A 30 7.63 9.52 4.93
C LEU A 30 9.13 9.49 5.20
N THR A 31 9.91 8.80 4.36
CA THR A 31 11.38 8.75 4.51
C THR A 31 12.00 10.15 4.38
N ARG A 32 11.54 10.94 3.41
CA ARG A 32 12.08 12.29 3.13
C ARG A 32 11.75 13.30 4.23
N SER A 33 10.56 13.20 4.80
CA SER A 33 10.05 14.14 5.81
C SER A 33 10.43 13.77 7.25
N SER A 34 10.86 12.54 7.50
CA SER A 34 11.17 12.08 8.86
C SER A 34 12.51 12.61 9.39
N TYR A 35 12.54 12.89 10.69
CA TYR A 35 13.77 13.15 11.46
C TYR A 35 14.26 11.92 12.24
N SER A 36 13.47 10.84 12.31
CA SER A 36 13.83 9.63 13.05
C SER A 36 14.86 8.82 12.27
N PRO A 37 16.03 8.48 12.85
CA PRO A 37 17.00 7.59 12.22
C PRO A 37 16.40 6.21 11.88
N ASN A 38 15.46 5.72 12.69
CA ASN A 38 14.78 4.45 12.40
C ASN A 38 13.98 4.52 11.10
N ILE A 39 13.33 5.65 10.80
CA ILE A 39 12.56 5.81 9.56
C ILE A 39 13.48 6.23 8.39
N LYS A 40 14.37 7.20 8.61
CA LYS A 40 15.16 7.82 7.55
C LYS A 40 16.34 6.98 7.08
N GLU A 41 17.00 6.28 7.99
CA GLU A 41 18.20 5.50 7.70
C GLU A 41 17.89 4.00 7.69
N ARG A 42 17.22 3.50 8.74
CA ARG A 42 16.90 2.06 8.85
C ARG A 42 15.68 1.64 8.04
N ARG A 43 14.87 2.60 7.59
CA ARG A 43 13.61 2.37 6.86
C ARG A 43 12.69 1.38 7.59
N ASP A 44 12.66 1.51 8.92
CA ASP A 44 11.86 0.71 9.82
C ASP A 44 10.45 1.27 9.92
N PHE A 45 9.68 1.07 8.84
CA PHE A 45 8.28 1.45 8.73
C PHE A 45 7.62 0.66 7.60
N SER A 46 6.30 0.68 7.56
CA SER A 46 5.49 0.13 6.47
C SER A 46 4.44 1.15 6.05
N CYS A 47 4.08 1.16 4.77
CA CYS A 47 2.98 1.96 4.24
C CYS A 47 2.01 1.02 3.54
N ALA A 48 0.73 1.11 3.89
CA ALA A 48 -0.29 0.21 3.38
C ALA A 48 -1.64 0.92 3.25
N LEU A 49 -2.44 0.45 2.29
CA LEU A 49 -3.82 0.85 2.05
C LEU A 49 -4.74 -0.32 2.43
N PHE A 50 -5.84 0.00 3.10
CA PHE A 50 -6.83 -0.98 3.55
C PHE A 50 -8.21 -0.62 3.02
N ASP A 51 -9.06 -1.63 2.80
CA ASP A 51 -10.48 -1.42 2.50
C ASP A 51 -11.28 -1.09 3.78
N LEU A 52 -12.58 -0.83 3.61
CA LEU A 52 -13.47 -0.50 4.73
C LEU A 52 -13.64 -1.65 5.74
N ASP A 53 -13.32 -2.89 5.34
CA ASP A 53 -13.34 -4.07 6.21
C ASP A 53 -11.97 -4.35 6.85
N GLY A 54 -10.99 -3.47 6.65
CA GLY A 54 -9.63 -3.62 7.18
C GLY A 54 -8.77 -4.63 6.41
N ARG A 55 -9.15 -5.03 5.20
CA ARG A 55 -8.34 -5.94 4.38
C ARG A 55 -7.24 -5.17 3.68
N LEU A 56 -6.04 -5.74 3.62
CA LEU A 56 -4.91 -5.16 2.92
C LEU A 56 -5.17 -5.10 1.40
N VAL A 57 -5.10 -3.90 0.83
CA VAL A 57 -5.34 -3.63 -0.59
C VAL A 57 -4.03 -3.42 -1.36
N ALA A 58 -3.11 -2.65 -0.79
CA ALA A 58 -1.78 -2.40 -1.36
C ALA A 58 -0.78 -2.08 -0.24
N GLN A 59 0.51 -2.32 -0.49
CA GLN A 59 1.59 -1.99 0.45
C GLN A 59 2.86 -1.58 -0.31
N ALA A 60 3.64 -0.69 0.30
CA ALA A 60 5.03 -0.46 -0.08
C ALA A 60 5.88 -1.65 0.38
N ALA A 61 6.96 -1.96 -0.34
CA ALA A 61 7.84 -3.10 -0.09
C ALA A 61 8.71 -3.01 1.19
N HIS A 62 8.24 -2.33 2.23
CA HIS A 62 9.00 -2.05 3.45
C HIS A 62 8.44 -2.86 4.62
N ILE A 63 9.24 -3.87 5.03
CA ILE A 63 9.07 -4.76 6.18
C ILE A 63 7.67 -5.41 6.27
N PRO A 64 7.44 -6.56 5.62
CA PRO A 64 6.13 -7.24 5.57
C PRO A 64 5.56 -7.66 6.94
N VAL A 65 6.38 -7.65 8.00
CA VAL A 65 6.03 -8.21 9.31
C VAL A 65 5.00 -7.38 10.08
N HIS A 66 4.86 -6.08 9.76
CA HIS A 66 3.99 -5.15 10.49
C HIS A 66 2.52 -5.17 10.06
N LEU A 67 2.17 -5.91 9.00
CA LEU A 67 0.86 -5.81 8.34
C LEU A 67 -0.04 -7.03 8.55
N GLY A 68 0.40 -8.00 9.36
CA GLY A 68 -0.34 -9.23 9.69
C GLY A 68 -0.74 -9.36 11.16
N SER A 69 -0.56 -8.30 11.96
CA SER A 69 -0.87 -8.23 13.40
C SER A 69 -2.19 -7.53 13.67
#